data_AF-A0A9P6MM00-F1
#
_entry.id   AF-A0A9P6MM00-F1
#
_cell.length_a   1.000
_cell.length_b   1.000
_cell.length_c   1.000
_cell.angle_alpha   90.00
_cell.angle_beta   90.00
_cell.angle_gamma   90.00
#
_symmetry.space_group_name_H-M   'P 1'
#
loop_
_entity.id
_entity.type
_entity.pdbx_description
1 polymer ?
#
loop_
_entity_poly.entity_id
_entity_poly.type
_entity_poly.pdbx_seq_one_letter_code
_entity_poly.pdbx_strand_id
1 'polypeptide(L)'
;MANPSTQPPSNATTTDIIFARDFVPSSYMLLEVPKCLADYINGQSEDGILSFQVRGIGKDTAVLCTPTQTFSLQRAHTSNMLIPIAPVVGRRKQGMDTDAEMNTDMDVEADPYDIQGQESDGSRYEKQAVLDILDSVLDLNMISPRLDRLAELLAQSQFEGWAQEAEVKVFKITPMAAFATVRSYPRLLERLSTRMFDLTFLVSSQGHLYAWTQLQSIIQASDKEILQWLKDRHACLIKGLVTPS
;
A
#
# COMPACT_ATOMS: atom_id res chain seq x y z
N MET A 1 33.84 37.56 34.60
CA MET A 1 32.98 38.46 33.80
C MET A 1 32.01 37.58 33.03
N ALA A 2 30.75 37.50 33.46
CA ALA A 2 29.73 36.68 32.78
C ALA A 2 29.08 37.52 31.67
N ASN A 3 28.99 36.96 30.47
CA ASN A 3 28.39 37.63 29.30
C ASN A 3 26.87 37.75 29.51
N PRO A 4 26.31 38.96 29.66
CA PRO A 4 24.88 39.14 29.86
C PRO A 4 24.21 39.37 28.50
N SER A 5 24.14 38.37 27.62
CA SER A 5 23.37 38.53 26.37
C SER A 5 23.09 37.21 25.65
N THR A 6 22.18 36.42 26.21
CA THR A 6 21.34 35.52 25.41
C THR A 6 19.93 35.61 25.96
N GLN A 7 19.35 36.81 25.95
CA GLN A 7 17.90 36.91 26.03
C GLN A 7 17.36 36.33 24.71
N PRO A 8 16.48 35.31 24.75
CA PRO A 8 15.85 34.82 23.54
C PRO A 8 15.11 35.98 22.86
N PRO A 9 15.11 36.04 21.51
CA PRO A 9 14.41 37.09 20.80
C PRO A 9 12.95 37.12 21.27
N SER A 10 12.41 38.32 21.49
CA SER A 10 11.08 38.59 22.08
C SER A 10 9.90 37.97 21.32
N ASN A 11 10.15 37.25 20.23
CA ASN A 11 9.16 36.62 19.35
C ASN A 11 9.36 35.09 19.27
N ALA A 12 10.06 34.48 20.23
CA ALA A 12 10.25 33.04 20.25
C ALA A 12 8.91 32.32 20.53
N THR A 13 8.33 31.72 19.50
CA THR A 13 7.19 30.81 19.66
C THR A 13 7.69 29.55 20.35
N THR A 14 7.22 29.30 21.58
CA THR A 14 7.48 28.05 22.28
C THR A 14 6.41 27.04 21.86
N THR A 15 6.82 25.89 21.35
CA THR A 15 5.92 24.80 20.96
C THR A 15 6.18 23.61 21.86
N ASP A 16 5.13 23.13 22.52
CA ASP A 16 5.20 21.94 23.36
C ASP A 16 5.22 20.70 22.47
N ILE A 17 6.37 20.04 22.43
CA ILE A 17 6.58 18.77 21.72
C ILE A 17 6.54 17.65 22.77
N ILE A 18 5.58 16.74 22.62
CA ILE A 18 5.41 15.55 23.47
C ILE A 18 5.54 14.28 22.63
N PHE A 19 5.78 13.12 23.23
CA PHE A 19 5.65 11.85 22.51
C PHE A 19 4.17 11.49 22.32
N ALA A 20 3.82 10.88 21.18
CA ALA A 20 2.51 10.29 20.99
C ALA A 20 2.20 9.26 22.08
N ARG A 21 0.94 9.15 22.50
CA ARG A 21 0.54 8.21 23.59
C ARG A 21 0.79 6.75 23.22
N ASP A 22 0.72 6.46 21.94
CA ASP A 22 0.92 5.18 21.28
C ASP A 22 2.25 5.13 20.53
N PHE A 23 3.26 5.88 21.00
CA PHE A 23 4.58 5.88 20.39
C PHE A 23 5.18 4.46 20.36
N VAL A 24 5.28 3.92 19.15
CA VAL A 24 5.97 2.66 18.87
C VAL A 24 7.14 2.98 17.93
N PRO A 25 8.40 2.75 18.36
CA PRO A 25 9.56 3.01 17.51
C PRO A 25 9.48 2.24 16.19
N SER A 26 9.91 2.88 15.10
CA SER A 26 9.95 2.28 13.76
C SER A 26 8.59 1.81 13.25
N SER A 27 7.52 2.47 13.69
CA SER A 27 6.17 2.25 13.18
C SER A 27 5.91 3.06 11.90
N TYR A 28 6.68 4.11 11.68
CA TYR A 28 6.60 4.97 10.49
C TYR A 28 7.85 4.85 9.63
N MET A 29 7.69 5.16 8.35
CA MET A 29 8.79 5.24 7.39
C MET A 29 8.53 6.37 6.41
N LEU A 30 9.56 7.15 6.10
CA LEU A 30 9.48 8.17 5.06
C LEU A 30 9.74 7.53 3.71
N LEU A 31 8.89 7.85 2.74
CA LEU A 31 8.99 7.39 1.36
C LEU A 31 9.20 8.61 0.47
N GLU A 32 10.32 8.65 -0.24
CA GLU A 32 10.55 9.64 -1.28
C GLU A 32 9.68 9.30 -2.50
N VAL A 33 8.82 10.24 -2.90
CA VAL A 33 7.84 10.05 -3.97
C VAL A 33 8.32 10.74 -5.25
N PRO A 34 8.66 9.97 -6.32
CA PRO A 34 9.05 10.54 -7.60
C PRO A 34 7.91 11.36 -8.20
N LYS A 35 8.24 12.38 -8.99
CA LYS A 35 7.23 13.28 -9.56
C LYS A 35 6.14 12.55 -10.35
N CYS A 36 6.49 11.54 -11.14
CA CYS A 36 5.51 10.73 -11.88
C CYS A 36 4.51 10.01 -10.96
N LEU A 37 4.96 9.55 -9.79
CA LEU A 37 4.12 8.91 -8.80
C LEU A 37 3.29 9.94 -8.02
N ALA A 38 3.85 11.11 -7.72
CA ALA A 38 3.12 12.22 -7.12
C ALA A 38 1.99 12.71 -8.04
N ASP A 39 2.26 12.85 -9.34
CA ASP A 39 1.26 13.20 -10.34
C ASP A 39 0.17 12.12 -10.44
N TYR A 40 0.53 10.84 -10.33
CA TYR A 40 -0.42 9.74 -10.26
C TYR A 40 -1.30 9.78 -9.00
N ILE A 41 -0.71 10.03 -7.82
CA ILE A 41 -1.41 10.17 -6.54
C ILE A 41 -2.39 11.35 -6.59
N ASN A 42 -1.93 12.50 -7.09
CA ASN A 42 -2.72 13.72 -7.15
C ASN A 42 -3.79 13.70 -8.26
N GLY A 43 -3.57 12.93 -9.33
CA GLY A 43 -4.50 12.81 -10.46
C GLY A 43 -5.68 11.88 -10.21
N GLN A 44 -5.66 11.09 -9.13
CA GLN A 44 -6.78 10.24 -8.71
C GLN A 44 -7.76 11.08 -7.88
N SER A 45 -8.77 11.67 -8.54
CA SER A 45 -9.78 12.49 -7.85
C SER A 45 -10.82 11.66 -7.08
N GLU A 46 -11.08 12.11 -5.85
CA GLU A 46 -12.16 11.89 -4.86
C GLU A 46 -12.70 10.48 -4.56
N ASP A 47 -12.78 9.54 -5.51
CA ASP A 47 -13.30 8.17 -5.28
C ASP A 47 -12.30 7.06 -5.67
N GLY A 48 -11.16 7.43 -6.27
CA GLY A 48 -10.17 6.48 -6.76
C GLY A 48 -9.33 5.88 -5.63
N ILE A 49 -9.62 4.62 -5.27
CA ILE A 49 -8.74 3.86 -4.36
C ILE A 49 -7.36 3.76 -5.02
N LEU A 50 -6.37 4.43 -4.41
CA LEU A 50 -4.97 4.28 -4.78
C LEU A 50 -4.56 2.82 -4.56
N SER A 51 -4.27 2.13 -5.65
CA SER A 51 -3.82 0.74 -5.61
C SER A 51 -2.32 0.68 -5.74
N PHE A 52 -1.65 0.54 -4.60
CA PHE A 52 -0.23 0.22 -4.53
C PHE A 52 -0.07 -1.20 -4.01
N GLN A 53 0.92 -1.91 -4.56
CA GLN A 53 1.27 -3.23 -4.07
C GLN A 53 2.77 -3.29 -3.88
N VAL A 54 3.20 -3.69 -2.68
CA VAL A 54 4.60 -4.02 -2.43
C VAL A 54 4.78 -5.50 -2.76
N ARG A 55 5.67 -5.79 -3.71
CA ARG A 55 5.97 -7.16 -4.16
C ARG A 55 7.43 -7.50 -3.87
N GLY A 56 7.69 -8.70 -3.39
CA GLY A 56 9.04 -9.13 -3.08
C GLY A 56 9.06 -10.59 -2.65
N ILE A 57 10.12 -11.29 -3.05
CA ILE A 57 10.45 -12.61 -2.52
C ILE A 57 11.60 -12.41 -1.54
N GLY A 58 11.68 -13.22 -0.48
CA GLY A 58 12.63 -13.00 0.63
C GLY A 58 14.12 -12.94 0.26
N LYS A 59 14.50 -13.27 -0.98
CA LYS A 59 15.87 -13.15 -1.49
C LYS A 59 16.11 -11.90 -2.36
N ASP A 60 15.06 -11.20 -2.78
CA ASP A 60 15.17 -10.07 -3.70
C ASP A 60 14.77 -8.76 -3.03
N THR A 61 15.27 -7.65 -3.58
CA THR A 61 14.80 -6.30 -3.23
C THR A 61 13.31 -6.16 -3.51
N ALA A 62 12.54 -5.70 -2.53
CA ALA A 62 11.13 -5.40 -2.72
C ALA A 62 10.93 -4.29 -3.76
N VAL A 63 9.80 -4.35 -4.47
CA VAL A 63 9.38 -3.35 -5.45
C VAL A 63 8.00 -2.81 -5.05
N LEU A 64 7.77 -1.54 -5.33
CA LEU A 64 6.45 -0.92 -5.29
C LEU A 64 5.87 -0.95 -6.71
N CYS A 65 4.72 -1.59 -6.88
CA CYS A 65 4.00 -1.62 -8.14
C CYS A 65 2.77 -0.71 -8.06
N THR A 66 2.63 0.18 -9.04
CA THR A 66 1.34 0.78 -9.39
C THR A 66 0.65 -0.14 -10.42
N PRO A 67 -0.57 0.16 -10.88
CA PRO A 67 -1.19 -0.62 -11.95
C PRO A 67 -0.39 -0.62 -13.26
N THR A 68 0.48 0.37 -13.46
CA THR A 68 1.14 0.63 -14.76
C THR A 68 2.67 0.62 -14.72
N GLN A 69 3.29 0.76 -13.55
CA GLN A 69 4.73 0.97 -13.41
C GLN A 69 5.28 0.25 -12.18
N THR A 70 6.57 -0.07 -12.25
CA THR A 70 7.32 -0.73 -11.17
C THR A 70 8.46 0.15 -10.67
N PHE A 71 8.59 0.26 -9.36
CA PHE A 71 9.63 1.03 -8.68
C PHE A 71 10.42 0.12 -7.73
N SER A 72 11.75 0.19 -7.71
CA SER A 72 12.55 -0.45 -6.67
C SER A 72 12.51 0.36 -5.39
N LEU A 73 12.33 -0.31 -4.26
CA LEU A 73 12.46 0.27 -2.93
C LEU A 73 13.91 0.16 -2.45
N GLN A 74 14.57 1.28 -2.19
CA GLN A 74 15.92 1.32 -1.65
C GLN A 74 15.93 2.09 -0.34
N ARG A 75 16.54 1.54 0.71
CA ARG A 75 16.69 2.26 1.98
C ARG A 75 17.96 3.10 1.94
N ALA A 76 17.83 4.41 2.10
CA ALA A 76 18.93 5.35 2.26
C ALA A 76 19.03 5.77 3.73
N HIS A 77 20.17 5.50 4.36
CA HIS A 77 20.45 5.96 5.73
C HIS A 77 20.82 7.44 5.72
N THR A 78 20.30 8.19 6.69
CA THR A 78 20.59 9.61 6.86
C THR A 78 21.54 9.80 8.04
N SER A 79 22.51 10.71 7.91
CA SER A 79 23.36 11.10 9.05
C SER A 79 22.61 11.96 10.09
N ASN A 80 21.43 12.45 9.71
CA ASN A 80 20.58 13.29 10.53
C ASN A 80 19.39 12.47 11.05
N MET A 81 18.98 12.73 12.29
CA MET A 81 17.74 12.21 12.84
C MET A 81 16.56 13.02 12.28
N LEU A 82 15.56 12.33 11.75
CA LEU A 82 14.32 12.93 11.26
C LEU A 82 13.21 12.60 12.26
N ILE A 83 12.48 13.63 12.70
CA ILE A 83 11.43 13.49 13.71
C ILE A 83 10.12 13.94 13.09
N PRO A 84 9.28 13.03 12.57
CA PRO A 84 7.93 13.38 12.13
C PRO A 84 7.09 13.83 13.32
N ILE A 85 6.48 15.01 13.18
CA ILE A 85 5.67 15.65 14.20
C ILE A 85 4.28 15.91 13.63
N ALA A 86 3.24 15.63 14.41
CA ALA A 86 1.85 15.91 14.03
C ALA A 86 1.11 16.70 15.12
N PRO A 87 0.12 17.53 14.77
CA PRO A 87 -0.68 18.24 15.75
C PRO A 87 -1.50 17.26 16.60
N VAL A 88 -1.53 17.47 17.91
CA VAL A 88 -2.37 16.68 18.82
C VAL A 88 -3.80 17.19 18.71
N VAL A 89 -4.63 16.46 17.96
CA VAL A 89 -6.07 16.75 17.91
C VAL A 89 -6.69 16.33 19.24
N GLY A 90 -6.73 17.26 20.19
CA GLY A 90 -7.45 17.05 21.43
C GLY A 90 -8.91 16.73 21.10
N ARG A 91 -9.39 15.56 21.52
CA ARG A 91 -10.83 15.31 21.55
C ARG A 91 -11.40 16.36 22.50
N ARG A 92 -11.99 17.44 21.96
CA ARG A 92 -12.83 18.32 22.77
C ARG A 92 -13.83 17.37 23.42
N LYS A 93 -13.81 17.27 24.76
CA LYS A 93 -14.91 16.65 25.51
C LYS A 93 -16.14 17.42 25.04
N GLN A 94 -16.86 16.83 24.10
CA GLN A 94 -18.05 17.41 23.53
C GLN A 94 -19.01 17.45 24.71
N GLY A 95 -19.21 18.66 25.23
CA GLY A 95 -19.84 18.92 26.53
C GLY A 95 -21.04 18.01 26.70
N MET A 96 -20.90 17.04 27.58
CA MET A 96 -22.00 16.25 28.05
C MET A 96 -22.65 17.11 29.12
N ASP A 97 -23.47 18.06 28.66
CA ASP A 97 -24.40 18.82 29.49
C ASP A 97 -25.41 17.82 30.05
N THR A 98 -25.03 17.13 31.11
CA THR A 98 -25.95 16.35 31.93
C THR A 98 -25.81 16.80 33.36
N ASP A 99 -26.68 17.72 33.72
CA ASP A 99 -27.14 17.96 35.08
C ASP A 99 -27.62 16.62 35.67
N ALA A 100 -26.72 15.90 36.33
CA ALA A 100 -27.07 14.74 37.13
C ALA A 100 -26.04 14.57 38.25
N GLU A 101 -26.22 15.39 39.29
CA GLU A 101 -25.75 15.11 40.63
C GLU A 101 -26.11 13.66 41.01
N MET A 102 -25.12 12.80 41.26
CA MET A 102 -25.22 11.79 42.32
C MET A 102 -23.85 11.18 42.62
N ASN A 103 -23.33 11.60 43.78
CA ASN A 103 -22.31 11.00 44.64
C ASN A 103 -21.91 9.56 44.33
N THR A 104 -20.62 9.33 44.12
CA THR A 104 -20.02 8.02 44.42
C THR A 104 -18.60 8.25 44.96
N ASP A 105 -18.48 8.20 46.28
CA ASP A 105 -17.21 8.07 47.00
C ASP A 105 -16.61 6.70 46.66
N MET A 106 -15.77 6.65 45.62
CA MET A 106 -14.89 5.52 45.37
C MET A 106 -13.47 6.03 45.21
N ASP A 107 -12.61 5.62 46.14
CA ASP A 107 -11.16 5.79 46.09
C ASP A 107 -10.58 5.05 44.87
N VAL A 108 -10.61 5.70 43.71
CA VAL A 108 -9.93 5.23 42.50
C VAL A 108 -8.48 5.69 42.60
N GLU A 109 -7.56 4.73 42.71
CA GLU A 109 -6.13 4.99 42.65
C GLU A 109 -5.82 5.82 41.40
N ALA A 110 -5.26 7.02 41.61
CA ALA A 110 -4.94 7.95 40.55
C ALA A 110 -3.94 7.32 39.57
N ASP A 111 -4.35 7.15 38.32
CA ASP A 111 -3.43 6.78 37.24
C ASP A 111 -2.37 7.89 37.11
N PRO A 112 -1.08 7.60 37.34
CA PRO A 112 -0.01 8.59 37.28
C PRO A 112 0.20 9.19 35.88
N TYR A 113 -0.49 8.66 34.85
CA TYR A 113 -0.47 9.19 33.49
C TYR A 113 -1.76 9.95 33.09
N ASP A 114 -2.73 10.08 34.00
CA ASP A 114 -3.95 10.85 33.72
C ASP A 114 -3.71 12.35 33.94
N ILE A 115 -3.17 13.00 32.91
CA ILE A 115 -3.00 14.47 32.83
C ILE A 115 -4.38 15.13 32.59
N GLN A 116 -5.33 14.92 33.50
CA GLN A 116 -6.67 15.52 33.45
C GLN A 116 -6.88 16.63 34.47
N GLY A 117 -5.87 17.00 35.27
CA GLY A 117 -6.07 17.81 36.48
C GLY A 117 -5.29 19.12 36.57
N GLN A 118 -5.11 19.88 35.50
CA GLN A 118 -4.81 21.32 35.64
C GLN A 118 -5.13 22.05 34.34
N GLU A 119 -6.34 22.61 34.24
CA GLU A 119 -6.68 23.65 33.28
C GLU A 119 -5.94 24.94 33.68
N SER A 120 -4.60 24.93 33.61
CA SER A 120 -3.80 26.14 33.78
C SER A 120 -3.86 26.94 32.49
N ASP A 121 -4.86 27.81 32.46
CA ASP A 121 -4.80 29.17 31.92
C ASP A 121 -4.06 29.37 30.58
N GLY A 122 -4.86 29.50 29.51
CA GLY A 122 -4.62 30.52 28.48
C GLY A 122 -3.58 30.28 27.40
N SER A 123 -2.68 29.30 27.50
CA SER A 123 -1.68 29.09 26.44
C SER A 123 -2.28 28.29 25.27
N ARG A 124 -2.68 29.01 24.22
CA ARG A 124 -3.22 28.46 22.94
C ARG A 124 -2.15 27.72 22.11
N TYR A 125 -1.02 27.35 22.68
CA TYR A 125 0.02 26.68 21.92
C TYR A 125 -0.48 25.27 21.54
N GLU A 126 -0.53 25.02 20.23
CA GLU A 126 -0.92 23.72 19.69
C GLU A 126 0.13 22.69 20.14
N LYS A 127 -0.30 21.76 20.98
CA LYS A 127 0.54 20.62 21.37
C LYS A 127 0.85 19.80 20.12
N GLN A 128 2.12 19.46 19.95
CA GLN A 128 2.58 18.64 18.86
C GLN A 128 3.12 17.31 19.40
N ALA A 129 2.80 16.21 18.72
CA ALA A 129 3.24 14.88 19.08
C ALA A 129 4.34 14.38 18.12
N VAL A 130 5.41 13.86 18.68
CA VAL A 130 6.42 13.07 17.98
C VAL A 130 5.81 11.72 17.62
N LEU A 131 5.78 11.40 16.33
CA LEU A 131 5.26 10.14 15.82
C LEU A 131 6.32 9.04 15.82
N ASP A 132 7.55 9.36 15.43
CA ASP A 132 8.67 8.41 15.35
C ASP A 132 10.01 9.15 15.40
N ILE A 133 11.11 8.39 15.44
CA ILE A 133 12.48 8.89 15.26
C ILE A 133 13.11 8.05 14.15
N LEU A 134 13.38 8.69 13.02
CA LEU A 134 13.80 8.02 11.79
C LEU A 134 15.27 8.32 11.49
N ASP A 135 15.99 7.28 11.07
CA ASP A 135 17.40 7.30 10.69
C ASP A 135 17.61 6.96 9.19
N SER A 136 16.51 6.77 8.47
CA SER A 136 16.51 6.35 7.08
C SER A 136 15.23 6.78 6.35
N VAL A 137 15.36 6.90 5.04
CA VAL A 137 14.29 7.19 4.09
C VAL A 137 14.27 6.05 3.06
N LEU A 138 13.08 5.74 2.53
CA LEU A 138 12.94 4.85 1.39
C LEU A 138 12.90 5.66 0.10
N ASP A 139 13.83 5.37 -0.79
CA ASP A 139 13.91 5.95 -2.11
C ASP A 139 13.18 5.03 -3.11
N LEU A 140 12.41 5.65 -4.01
CA LEU A 140 11.74 4.97 -5.10
C LEU A 140 12.41 5.31 -6.43
N ASN A 141 12.98 4.29 -7.06
CA ASN A 141 13.56 4.42 -8.39
C ASN A 141 12.73 3.63 -9.39
N MET A 142 12.32 4.26 -10.50
CA MET A 142 11.62 3.55 -11.57
C MET A 142 12.57 2.52 -12.19
N ILE A 143 12.11 1.28 -12.33
CA ILE A 143 12.91 0.18 -12.89
C ILE A 143 12.18 -0.50 -14.04
N SER A 144 12.93 -1.22 -14.87
CA SER A 144 12.32 -2.17 -15.80
C SER A 144 11.69 -3.34 -15.03
N PRO A 145 10.52 -3.84 -15.47
CA PRO A 145 9.84 -4.94 -14.81
C PRO A 145 10.69 -6.22 -14.87
N ARG A 146 10.79 -6.94 -13.76
CA ARG A 146 11.59 -8.17 -13.66
C ARG A 146 10.78 -9.37 -14.08
N LEU A 147 10.73 -9.60 -15.39
CA LEU A 147 9.88 -10.62 -16.03
C LEU A 147 10.63 -11.93 -16.32
N ASP A 148 11.91 -12.03 -15.95
CA ASP A 148 12.73 -13.24 -16.19
C ASP A 148 12.11 -14.47 -15.50
N ARG A 149 11.63 -14.30 -14.26
CA ARG A 149 10.93 -15.38 -13.56
C ARG A 149 9.64 -15.80 -14.24
N LEU A 150 8.91 -14.87 -14.84
CA LEU A 150 7.70 -15.21 -15.60
C LEU A 150 8.07 -16.05 -16.82
N ALA A 151 9.17 -15.68 -17.50
CA ALA A 151 9.70 -16.44 -18.61
C ALA A 151 10.14 -17.85 -18.17
N GLU A 152 10.83 -17.99 -17.03
CA GLU A 152 11.26 -19.28 -16.49
C GLU A 152 10.07 -20.17 -16.11
N LEU A 153 9.06 -19.61 -15.44
CA LEU A 153 7.83 -20.32 -15.08
C LEU A 153 7.09 -20.84 -16.32
N LEU A 154 7.05 -20.02 -17.38
CA LEU A 154 6.34 -20.37 -18.62
C LEU A 154 7.18 -21.21 -19.59
N ALA A 155 8.51 -21.15 -19.52
CA ALA A 155 9.38 -22.04 -20.29
C ALA A 155 9.18 -23.49 -19.87
N GLN A 156 8.87 -23.72 -18.59
CA GLN A 156 8.47 -25.02 -18.07
C GLN A 156 7.03 -25.39 -18.45
N SER A 157 6.32 -24.61 -19.26
CA SER A 157 4.89 -24.77 -19.50
C SER A 157 4.48 -24.78 -20.96
N GLN A 158 5.35 -25.25 -21.85
CA GLN A 158 5.01 -25.30 -23.26
C GLN A 158 3.88 -26.30 -23.50
N PHE A 159 2.80 -25.80 -24.12
CA PHE A 159 1.66 -26.61 -24.51
C PHE A 159 2.00 -27.33 -25.82
N GLU A 160 2.07 -28.66 -25.80
CA GLU A 160 2.46 -29.47 -26.97
C GLU A 160 1.30 -29.74 -27.96
N GLY A 161 0.21 -28.97 -27.86
CA GLY A 161 -0.92 -29.03 -28.78
C GLY A 161 -2.08 -29.93 -28.33
N TRP A 162 -3.05 -30.13 -29.24
CA TRP A 162 -4.36 -30.74 -28.98
C TRP A 162 -4.32 -32.16 -28.39
N ALA A 163 -3.20 -32.86 -28.49
CA ALA A 163 -3.05 -34.20 -27.92
C ALA A 163 -3.17 -34.20 -26.38
N GLN A 164 -2.80 -33.11 -25.71
CA GLN A 164 -2.90 -33.01 -24.24
C GLN A 164 -4.28 -32.58 -23.73
N GLU A 165 -5.16 -32.02 -24.57
CA GLU A 165 -6.50 -31.60 -24.14
C GLU A 165 -7.41 -32.77 -23.74
N ALA A 166 -7.15 -33.98 -24.26
CA ALA A 166 -7.97 -35.16 -24.00
C ALA A 166 -7.81 -35.73 -22.58
N GLU A 167 -6.67 -35.48 -21.91
CA GLU A 167 -6.37 -36.04 -20.59
C GLU A 167 -6.67 -35.09 -19.43
N VAL A 168 -6.79 -33.79 -19.68
CA VAL A 168 -7.18 -32.84 -18.64
C VAL A 168 -8.66 -33.06 -18.33
N LYS A 169 -8.95 -33.82 -17.26
CA LYS A 169 -10.30 -33.98 -16.71
C LYS A 169 -10.93 -32.60 -16.52
N VAL A 170 -11.79 -32.25 -17.46
CA VAL A 170 -12.54 -31.00 -17.44
C VAL A 170 -13.47 -31.05 -16.23
N PHE A 171 -13.05 -30.45 -15.12
CA PHE A 171 -13.98 -30.10 -14.06
C PHE A 171 -14.94 -29.09 -14.68
N LYS A 172 -16.17 -29.54 -14.94
CA LYS A 172 -17.27 -28.67 -15.36
C LYS A 172 -17.53 -27.69 -14.20
N ILE A 173 -16.94 -26.51 -14.29
CA ILE A 173 -17.34 -25.38 -13.46
C ILE A 173 -18.72 -24.99 -13.98
N THR A 174 -19.74 -25.23 -13.17
CA THR A 174 -21.11 -24.80 -13.46
C THR A 174 -21.10 -23.28 -13.63
N PRO A 175 -21.47 -22.73 -14.80
CA PRO A 175 -21.52 -21.29 -14.96
C PRO A 175 -22.63 -20.74 -14.06
N MET A 176 -22.30 -19.86 -13.11
CA MET A 176 -23.30 -18.93 -12.61
C MET A 176 -23.69 -18.00 -13.75
N ALA A 177 -24.99 -17.95 -14.00
CA ALA A 177 -25.66 -17.30 -15.11
C ALA A 177 -25.10 -15.91 -15.48
N ALA A 178 -24.65 -15.77 -16.73
CA ALA A 178 -24.87 -14.57 -17.55
C ALA A 178 -24.73 -14.95 -19.03
N PHE A 179 -25.87 -15.16 -19.69
CA PHE A 179 -25.99 -15.24 -21.14
C PHE A 179 -25.78 -13.86 -21.75
N ALA A 180 -24.93 -13.74 -22.78
CA ALA A 180 -25.17 -12.85 -23.92
C ALA A 180 -24.30 -13.27 -25.10
N THR A 181 -24.92 -13.92 -26.07
CA THR A 181 -24.41 -14.10 -27.44
C THR A 181 -24.23 -12.71 -28.06
N VAL A 182 -22.99 -12.28 -28.34
CA VAL A 182 -22.75 -11.01 -29.05
C VAL A 182 -21.76 -11.21 -30.19
N ARG A 183 -22.31 -11.21 -31.41
CA ARG A 183 -21.56 -10.91 -32.64
C ARG A 183 -21.21 -9.42 -32.66
N SER A 184 -19.96 -9.12 -32.96
CA SER A 184 -19.42 -7.85 -33.50
C SER A 184 -19.94 -6.52 -32.93
N TYR A 185 -19.24 -5.98 -31.91
CA TYR A 185 -19.15 -4.52 -31.70
C TYR A 185 -17.78 -4.12 -31.08
N PRO A 186 -16.99 -3.24 -31.73
CA PRO A 186 -15.68 -2.79 -31.22
C PRO A 186 -15.73 -1.67 -30.17
N ARG A 187 -16.90 -1.32 -29.61
CA ARG A 187 -17.07 -0.17 -28.67
C ARG A 187 -17.39 -0.55 -27.21
N LEU A 188 -17.42 -1.83 -26.86
CA LEU A 188 -17.68 -2.30 -25.49
C LEU A 188 -16.42 -2.62 -24.67
N LEU A 189 -15.23 -2.57 -25.29
CA LEU A 189 -13.96 -2.86 -24.61
C LEU A 189 -13.52 -1.77 -23.62
N GLU A 190 -13.97 -0.52 -23.77
CA GLU A 190 -13.59 0.56 -22.84
C GLU A 190 -14.39 0.56 -21.53
N ARG A 191 -15.62 0.00 -21.50
CA ARG A 191 -16.47 0.00 -20.29
C ARG A 191 -16.36 -1.29 -19.47
N LEU A 192 -15.67 -2.30 -19.97
CA LEU A 192 -15.38 -3.55 -19.25
C LEU A 192 -14.04 -3.51 -18.51
N SER A 193 -13.25 -2.44 -18.62
CA SER A 193 -11.94 -2.32 -17.97
C SER A 193 -11.99 -2.25 -16.44
N THR A 194 -13.17 -2.02 -15.84
CA THR A 194 -13.29 -1.65 -14.41
C THR A 194 -14.01 -2.69 -13.55
N ARG A 195 -14.56 -3.78 -14.11
CA ARG A 195 -15.21 -4.83 -13.30
C ARG A 195 -14.89 -6.22 -13.87
N MET A 196 -14.46 -7.11 -12.96
CA MET A 196 -14.24 -8.55 -13.13
C MET A 196 -12.94 -9.01 -13.79
N PHE A 197 -11.83 -8.92 -13.05
CA PHE A 197 -10.71 -9.85 -13.21
C PHE A 197 -10.93 -11.09 -12.33
N ASP A 198 -12.00 -11.85 -12.59
CA ASP A 198 -12.06 -13.27 -12.18
C ASP A 198 -11.34 -14.07 -13.28
N LEU A 199 -10.01 -13.94 -13.31
CA LEU A 199 -9.15 -14.63 -14.26
C LEU A 199 -8.20 -15.52 -13.47
N THR A 200 -8.55 -16.80 -13.43
CA THR A 200 -7.88 -17.74 -12.56
C THR A 200 -7.22 -18.85 -13.35
N PHE A 201 -5.89 -18.88 -13.20
CA PHE A 201 -4.95 -20.00 -13.31
C PHE A 201 -3.94 -19.94 -14.51
N LEU A 202 -2.89 -20.76 -14.53
CA LEU A 202 -1.85 -20.89 -15.57
C LEU A 202 -1.34 -22.33 -15.59
N VAL A 203 -1.39 -23.12 -16.67
CA VAL A 203 -0.85 -24.50 -16.60
C VAL A 203 0.66 -24.51 -16.84
N SER A 204 1.43 -25.19 -15.98
CA SER A 204 2.81 -25.65 -16.18
C SER A 204 2.87 -27.09 -16.69
N SER A 205 3.92 -27.51 -17.40
CA SER A 205 4.09 -28.88 -17.93
C SER A 205 4.16 -29.94 -16.82
N GLN A 206 4.39 -29.53 -15.57
CA GLN A 206 4.24 -30.37 -14.38
C GLN A 206 2.79 -30.42 -13.85
N GLY A 207 1.81 -29.97 -14.63
CA GLY A 207 0.40 -29.85 -14.23
C GLY A 207 0.12 -28.75 -13.20
N HIS A 208 1.08 -27.85 -12.93
CA HIS A 208 0.91 -26.83 -11.89
C HIS A 208 0.13 -25.64 -12.42
N LEU A 209 -0.99 -25.33 -11.77
CA LEU A 209 -1.86 -24.22 -12.14
C LEU A 209 -1.54 -22.95 -11.34
N TYR A 210 -1.06 -21.86 -11.96
CA TYR A 210 -0.81 -20.59 -11.23
C TYR A 210 -1.97 -19.60 -11.32
N ALA A 211 -2.66 -19.32 -10.22
CA ALA A 211 -3.63 -18.23 -10.16
C ALA A 211 -2.98 -16.88 -10.50
N TRP A 212 -3.76 -15.92 -10.99
CA TRP A 212 -3.27 -14.55 -11.21
C TRP A 212 -2.66 -13.95 -9.94
N THR A 213 -3.28 -14.20 -8.78
CA THR A 213 -2.76 -13.78 -7.48
C THR A 213 -1.42 -14.43 -7.13
N GLN A 214 -1.18 -15.67 -7.57
CA GLN A 214 0.11 -16.34 -7.40
C GLN A 214 1.17 -15.75 -8.34
N LEU A 215 0.81 -15.42 -9.58
CA LEU A 215 1.72 -14.68 -10.45
C LEU A 215 2.08 -13.32 -9.86
N GLN A 216 1.10 -12.59 -9.34
CA GLN A 216 1.33 -11.29 -8.72
C GLN A 216 2.25 -11.40 -7.49
N SER A 217 2.21 -12.50 -6.73
CA SER A 217 3.09 -12.69 -5.59
C SER A 217 4.52 -13.11 -5.98
N ILE A 218 4.70 -13.75 -7.15
CA ILE A 218 6.01 -14.22 -7.61
C ILE A 218 6.72 -13.18 -8.49
N ILE A 219 5.97 -12.42 -9.29
CA ILE A 219 6.52 -11.53 -10.31
C ILE A 219 6.59 -10.07 -9.82
N GLN A 220 7.80 -9.52 -9.86
CA GLN A 220 8.11 -8.15 -9.48
C GLN A 220 7.90 -7.19 -10.67
N ALA A 221 6.64 -7.05 -11.09
CA ALA A 221 6.22 -6.16 -12.15
C ALA A 221 4.79 -5.65 -11.89
N SER A 222 4.38 -4.55 -12.52
CA SER A 222 3.00 -4.08 -12.49
C SER A 222 2.07 -5.01 -13.28
N ASP A 223 0.78 -4.94 -13.00
CA ASP A 223 -0.21 -5.76 -13.69
C ASP A 223 -0.21 -5.50 -15.20
N LYS A 224 -0.12 -4.22 -15.61
CA LYS A 224 -0.03 -3.86 -17.02
C LYS A 224 1.22 -4.43 -17.69
N GLU A 225 2.37 -4.41 -17.01
CA GLU A 225 3.62 -4.96 -17.56
C GLU A 225 3.56 -6.48 -17.71
N ILE A 226 3.00 -7.19 -16.73
CA ILE A 226 2.78 -8.64 -16.81
C ILE A 226 1.85 -8.98 -17.97
N LEU A 227 0.69 -8.30 -18.07
CA LEU A 227 -0.28 -8.53 -19.13
C LEU A 227 0.29 -8.22 -20.52
N GLN A 228 1.03 -7.12 -20.64
CA GLN A 228 1.65 -6.75 -21.91
C GLN A 228 2.68 -7.79 -22.34
N TRP A 229 3.51 -8.27 -21.41
CA TRP A 229 4.50 -9.31 -21.70
C TRP A 229 3.83 -10.64 -22.12
N LEU A 230 2.77 -11.04 -21.44
CA LEU A 230 1.99 -12.24 -21.80
C LEU A 230 1.41 -12.10 -23.21
N LYS A 231 0.88 -10.92 -23.55
CA LYS A 231 0.35 -10.61 -24.88
C LYS A 231 1.42 -10.67 -25.96
N ASP A 232 2.61 -10.13 -25.70
CA ASP A 232 3.73 -10.12 -26.65
C ASP A 232 4.27 -11.53 -26.93
N ARG A 233 4.10 -12.46 -25.98
CA ARG A 233 4.44 -13.88 -26.14
C ARG A 233 3.27 -14.75 -26.60
N HIS A 234 2.18 -14.12 -27.04
CA HIS A 234 0.97 -14.80 -27.48
C HIS A 234 0.39 -15.79 -26.44
N ALA A 235 0.69 -15.57 -25.16
CA ALA A 235 0.20 -16.42 -24.09
C ALA A 235 -1.32 -16.32 -24.04
N CYS A 236 -2.01 -17.46 -24.19
CA CYS A 236 -3.45 -17.52 -24.35
C CYS A 236 -4.09 -18.08 -23.08
N LEU A 237 -5.24 -17.52 -22.70
CA LEU A 237 -5.98 -17.95 -21.52
C LEU A 237 -7.03 -19.03 -21.89
N ILE A 238 -6.78 -20.27 -21.50
CA ILE A 238 -7.64 -21.44 -21.72
C ILE A 238 -8.44 -21.73 -20.44
N LYS A 239 -9.75 -21.47 -20.40
CA LYS A 239 -10.62 -21.75 -19.22
C LYS A 239 -10.17 -21.07 -17.91
N GLY A 240 -9.60 -19.86 -18.01
CA GLY A 240 -8.95 -19.18 -16.89
C GLY A 240 -7.42 -19.35 -16.88
N LEU A 241 -6.86 -20.25 -17.69
CA LEU A 241 -5.48 -20.68 -17.62
C LEU A 241 -4.57 -20.02 -18.66
N VAL A 242 -3.59 -19.15 -18.34
CA VAL A 242 -2.64 -18.71 -19.38
C VAL A 242 -1.61 -19.81 -19.71
N THR A 243 -1.47 -20.12 -21.00
CA THR A 243 -0.45 -21.02 -21.56
C THR A 243 0.31 -20.29 -22.66
N PRO A 244 1.65 -20.39 -22.75
CA PRO A 244 2.37 -19.88 -23.91
C PRO A 244 1.90 -20.63 -25.16
N SER A 245 1.58 -19.90 -26.24
CA SER A 245 1.16 -20.48 -27.52
C SER A 245 2.32 -21.03 -28.32
#